data_AF-A0A7X8ZR65-F1
#
_entry.id   AF-A0A7X8ZR65-F1
#
_cell.length_a   1.000
_cell.length_b   1.000
_cell.length_c   1.000
_cell.angle_alpha   90.00
_cell.angle_beta   90.00
_cell.angle_gamma   90.00
#
_symmetry.space_group_name_H-M   'P 1'
#
loop_
_entity.id
_entity.type
_entity.pdbx_description
1 polymer ?
#
loop_
_entity_poly.entity_id
_entity_poly.type
_entity_poly.pdbx_seq_one_letter_code
_entity_poly.pdbx_strand_id
1 'polypeptide(L)'
;DPQLGFSIAFAIAIHNIPEGIAVAVPLYAGTGDKKRSFLAALRSGLAEPLGALLGFVVFRAWINDVLLGVIFAAIAGIMVFISFDELLPSAEKQGEHHIAIAGLMTGMAIMAISLIVI
;
A
#
# COMPACT_ATOMS: atom_id res chain seq x y z
N ASP A 1 10.15 20.37 -2.97
CA ASP A 1 11.55 20.12 -2.57
C ASP A 1 11.98 18.75 -3.12
N PRO A 2 12.99 18.71 -4.01
CA PRO A 2 13.49 17.46 -4.60
C PRO A 2 13.97 16.42 -3.57
N GLN A 3 14.50 16.84 -2.42
CA GLN A 3 14.95 15.91 -1.36
C GLN A 3 13.78 15.17 -0.73
N LEU A 4 12.69 15.88 -0.42
CA LEU A 4 11.44 15.29 0.07
C LEU A 4 10.85 14.29 -0.94
N GLY A 5 10.85 14.65 -2.23
CA GLY A 5 10.35 13.77 -3.29
C GLY A 5 11.13 12.46 -3.40
N PHE A 6 12.47 12.52 -3.31
CA PHE A 6 13.31 11.31 -3.35
C PHE A 6 13.09 10.42 -2.13
N SER A 7 13.03 11.01 -0.93
CA SER A 7 12.78 10.27 0.32
C SER A 7 11.42 9.57 0.30
N ILE A 8 10.37 10.25 -0.16
CA ILE A 8 9.02 9.68 -0.30
C ILE A 8 9.01 8.56 -1.34
N ALA A 9 9.61 8.78 -2.52
CA ALA A 9 9.67 7.76 -3.56
C ALA A 9 10.41 6.49 -3.09
N PHE A 10 11.49 6.65 -2.32
CA PHE A 10 12.22 5.55 -1.72
C PHE A 10 11.38 4.81 -0.65
N ALA A 11 10.68 5.55 0.21
CA ALA A 11 9.78 4.97 1.21
C ALA A 11 8.66 4.15 0.57
N ILE A 12 8.04 4.66 -0.51
CA ILE A 12 7.03 3.94 -1.30
C ILE A 12 7.63 2.66 -1.91
N ALA A 13 8.82 2.75 -2.51
CA ALA A 13 9.47 1.58 -3.10
C ALA A 13 9.69 0.43 -2.09
N ILE A 14 10.02 0.75 -0.84
CA ILE A 14 10.14 -0.24 0.23
C ILE A 14 8.76 -0.80 0.63
N HIS A 15 7.72 0.04 0.72
CA HIS A 15 6.36 -0.37 1.05
C HIS A 15 5.77 -1.38 0.05
N ASN A 16 6.13 -1.26 -1.23
CA ASN A 16 5.63 -2.14 -2.29
C ASN A 16 6.12 -3.58 -2.19
N ILE A 17 7.19 -3.85 -1.42
CA ILE A 17 7.68 -5.21 -1.22
C ILE A 17 6.67 -6.02 -0.38
N PRO A 18 6.29 -5.60 0.85
CA PRO A 18 5.19 -6.21 1.59
C PRO A 18 3.90 -6.33 0.78
N GLU A 19 3.49 -5.29 0.06
CA GLU A 19 2.25 -5.30 -0.72
C GLU A 19 2.31 -6.33 -1.87
N GLY A 20 3.42 -6.40 -2.59
CA GLY A 20 3.64 -7.40 -3.63
C GLY A 20 3.57 -8.83 -3.09
N ILE A 21 4.08 -9.08 -1.89
CA ILE A 21 3.95 -10.36 -1.20
C ILE A 21 2.48 -10.65 -0.84
N ALA A 22 1.77 -9.64 -0.32
CA ALA A 22 0.35 -9.74 0.02
C ALA A 22 -0.54 -10.05 -1.20
N VAL A 23 -0.15 -9.62 -2.40
CA VAL A 23 -0.83 -9.99 -3.66
C VAL A 23 -0.41 -11.37 -4.17
N ALA A 24 0.90 -11.66 -4.18
CA ALA A 24 1.43 -12.88 -4.80
C ALA A 24 1.10 -14.16 -4.01
N VAL A 25 1.21 -14.13 -2.68
CA VAL A 25 1.10 -15.33 -1.84
C VAL A 25 -0.32 -15.92 -1.86
N PRO A 26 -1.40 -15.15 -1.65
CA PRO A 26 -2.75 -15.69 -1.72
C PRO A 26 -3.11 -16.17 -3.13
N LEU A 27 -2.66 -15.46 -4.17
CA LEU A 27 -2.90 -15.87 -5.55
C LEU A 27 -2.19 -17.18 -5.88
N TYR A 28 -0.97 -17.38 -5.36
CA TYR A 28 -0.25 -18.65 -5.48
C TYR A 28 -0.96 -19.76 -4.71
N ALA A 29 -1.42 -19.49 -3.48
CA ALA A 29 -2.15 -20.47 -2.68
C ALA A 29 -3.45 -20.93 -3.37
N GLY A 30 -4.13 -20.02 -4.08
CA GLY A 30 -5.36 -20.34 -4.82
C GLY A 30 -5.16 -20.97 -6.20
N THR A 31 -4.03 -20.68 -6.89
CA THR A 31 -3.83 -21.10 -8.29
C THR A 31 -2.72 -22.12 -8.51
N GLY A 32 -1.75 -22.23 -7.59
CA GLY A 32 -0.54 -23.03 -7.74
C GLY A 32 0.46 -22.52 -8.78
N ASP A 33 0.18 -21.41 -9.48
CA ASP A 33 1.01 -20.91 -10.59
C ASP A 33 1.91 -19.75 -10.13
N LYS A 34 3.21 -20.03 -10.01
CA LYS A 34 4.24 -19.03 -9.62
C LYS A 34 4.36 -17.89 -10.63
N LYS A 35 4.24 -18.18 -11.93
CA LYS A 35 4.39 -17.15 -12.98
C LYS A 35 3.21 -16.20 -12.96
N ARG A 36 1.98 -16.73 -12.83
CA ARG A 36 0.78 -15.89 -12.70
C ARG A 36 0.84 -15.02 -11.45
N SER A 37 1.25 -15.59 -10.33
CA SER A 37 1.37 -14.89 -9.05
C SER A 37 2.40 -13.75 -9.11
N PHE A 38 3.56 -14.03 -9.71
CA PHE A 38 4.59 -13.02 -9.94
C PHE A 38 4.12 -11.91 -10.89
N LEU A 39 3.50 -12.27 -12.03
CA LEU A 39 3.00 -11.27 -12.98
C LEU A 39 1.90 -10.39 -12.37
N ALA A 40 1.04 -10.96 -11.51
CA ALA A 40 0.01 -10.20 -10.83
C ALA A 40 0.62 -9.17 -9.87
N ALA A 41 1.56 -9.58 -9.01
CA ALA A 41 2.25 -8.67 -8.11
C ALA A 41 3.05 -7.59 -8.85
N LEU A 42 3.72 -7.96 -9.96
CA LEU A 42 4.44 -6.99 -10.79
C LEU A 42 3.50 -5.96 -11.42
N ARG A 43 2.35 -6.40 -11.94
CA ARG A 43 1.33 -5.48 -12.50
C ARG A 43 0.75 -4.55 -11.44
N SER A 44 0.54 -5.05 -10.23
CA SER A 44 0.10 -4.24 -9.08
C SER A 44 1.14 -3.17 -8.75
N GLY A 45 2.41 -3.57 -8.57
CA GLY A 45 3.49 -2.63 -8.24
C GLY A 45 3.79 -1.59 -9.32
N LEU A 46 3.52 -1.90 -10.60
CA LEU A 46 3.61 -0.92 -11.69
C LEU A 46 2.45 0.07 -11.75
N ALA A 47 1.32 -0.24 -11.10
CA ALA A 47 0.16 0.66 -11.09
C ALA A 47 0.45 1.98 -10.39
N GLU A 48 1.26 1.98 -9.33
CA GLU A 48 1.63 3.19 -8.59
C GLU A 48 2.46 4.20 -9.39
N PRO A 49 3.62 3.86 -10.00
CA PRO A 49 4.38 4.82 -10.78
C PRO A 49 3.61 5.31 -12.01
N LEU A 50 2.77 4.44 -12.60
CA LEU A 50 1.85 4.85 -13.67
C LEU A 50 0.79 5.83 -13.16
N GLY A 51 0.18 5.55 -12.01
CA GLY A 51 -0.79 6.42 -11.36
C GLY A 51 -0.18 7.77 -10.97
N ALA A 52 1.05 7.77 -10.46
CA ALA A 52 1.80 8.98 -10.14
C ALA A 52 2.07 9.84 -11.38
N LEU A 53 2.49 9.21 -12.49
CA LEU A 53 2.72 9.91 -13.76
C LEU A 53 1.42 10.50 -14.31
N LEU A 54 0.34 9.71 -14.35
CA LEU A 54 -0.97 10.16 -14.81
C LEU A 54 -1.52 11.28 -13.93
N GLY A 55 -1.44 11.12 -12.61
CA GLY A 55 -1.84 12.14 -11.64
C GLY A 55 -1.05 13.43 -11.84
N PHE A 56 0.27 13.34 -12.04
CA PHE A 56 1.08 14.53 -12.34
C PHE A 56 0.64 15.21 -13.63
N VAL A 57 0.46 14.47 -14.73
CA VAL A 57 0.04 15.06 -16.02
C VAL A 57 -1.32 15.74 -15.92
N VAL A 58 -2.28 15.12 -15.22
CA VAL A 58 -3.63 15.65 -15.05
C VAL A 58 -3.64 16.86 -14.13
N PHE A 59 -2.97 16.78 -12.97
CA PHE A 59 -3.11 17.79 -11.92
C PHE A 59 -2.04 18.88 -11.96
N ARG A 60 -0.95 18.76 -12.74
CA ARG A 60 0.18 19.71 -12.72
C ARG A 60 -0.18 21.19 -12.82
N ALA A 61 -1.26 21.53 -13.52
CA ALA A 61 -1.69 22.92 -13.70
C ALA A 61 -2.44 23.50 -12.48
N TRP A 62 -2.89 22.64 -11.57
CA TRP A 62 -3.73 22.98 -10.42
C TRP A 62 -3.13 22.54 -9.07
N ILE A 63 -1.87 22.08 -9.05
CA ILE A 63 -1.19 21.69 -7.81
C ILE A 63 -1.13 22.90 -6.88
N ASN A 64 -1.83 22.80 -5.76
CA ASN A 64 -1.79 23.70 -4.62
C ASN A 64 -2.01 22.90 -3.33
N ASP A 65 -1.81 23.54 -2.18
CA ASP A 65 -1.87 22.85 -0.88
C ASP A 65 -3.25 22.23 -0.59
N VAL A 66 -4.33 22.87 -1.06
CA VAL A 66 -5.69 22.35 -0.88
C VAL A 66 -5.91 21.07 -1.69
N LEU A 67 -5.50 21.06 -2.96
CA LEU A 67 -5.62 19.88 -3.82
C LEU A 67 -4.77 18.72 -3.28
N LEU A 68 -3.53 19.00 -2.86
CA LEU A 68 -2.67 18.00 -2.23
C LEU A 68 -3.29 17.44 -0.95
N GLY A 69 -3.85 18.30 -0.08
CA GLY A 69 -4.56 17.88 1.12
C GLY A 69 -5.77 16.98 0.84
N VAL A 70 -6.57 17.32 -0.17
CA VAL A 70 -7.72 16.50 -0.60
C VAL A 70 -7.26 15.15 -1.15
N ILE A 71 -6.22 15.12 -1.97
CA ILE A 71 -5.66 13.88 -2.52
C ILE A 71 -5.10 12.99 -1.40
N PHE A 72 -4.34 13.56 -0.46
CA PHE A 72 -3.81 12.80 0.68
C PHE A 72 -4.92 12.25 1.57
N ALA A 73 -5.96 13.02 1.85
CA ALA A 73 -7.12 12.55 2.61
C ALA A 73 -7.86 11.40 1.89
N ALA A 74 -8.04 11.51 0.57
CA ALA A 74 -8.66 10.46 -0.23
C ALA A 74 -7.82 9.16 -0.23
N ILE A 75 -6.50 9.27 -0.42
CA ILE A 75 -5.58 8.11 -0.38
C ILE A 75 -5.60 7.45 1.00
N ALA A 76 -5.53 8.24 2.08
CA ALA A 76 -5.60 7.72 3.44
C ALA A 76 -6.91 6.93 3.68
N GLY A 77 -8.05 7.47 3.23
CA GLY A 77 -9.34 6.77 3.33
C GLY A 77 -9.38 5.46 2.54
N ILE A 78 -8.86 5.45 1.30
CA ILE A 78 -8.80 4.24 0.46
C ILE A 78 -7.91 3.18 1.12
N MET A 79 -6.75 3.55 1.65
CA MET A 79 -5.83 2.60 2.31
C MET A 79 -6.44 2.01 3.58
N VAL A 80 -7.20 2.80 4.36
CA VAL A 80 -7.96 2.30 5.51
C VAL A 80 -9.03 1.30 5.06
N PHE A 81 -9.82 1.64 4.04
CA PHE A 81 -10.85 0.74 3.50
C PHE A 81 -10.24 -0.59 3.04
N ILE A 82 -9.21 -0.56 2.20
CA ILE A 82 -8.53 -1.77 1.71
C ILE A 82 -7.99 -2.61 2.89
N SER A 83 -7.39 -1.97 3.89
CA SER A 83 -6.82 -2.67 5.05
C SER A 83 -7.88 -3.40 5.88
N PHE A 84 -9.02 -2.75 6.15
CA PHE A 84 -10.05 -3.29 7.05
C PHE A 84 -11.11 -4.14 6.35
N ASP A 85 -11.49 -3.83 5.11
CA ASP A 85 -12.56 -4.54 4.41
C ASP A 85 -12.02 -5.63 3.47
N GLU A 86 -10.76 -5.55 3.04
CA GLU A 86 -10.16 -6.56 2.15
C GLU A 86 -9.06 -7.37 2.84
N LEU A 87 -8.01 -6.72 3.34
CA LEU A 87 -6.81 -7.42 3.84
C LEU A 87 -7.09 -8.15 5.16
N LEU A 88 -7.70 -7.49 6.14
CA LEU A 88 -8.00 -8.10 7.44
C LEU A 88 -8.94 -9.32 7.30
N PRO A 89 -10.10 -9.25 6.60
CA PRO A 89 -10.96 -10.41 6.41
C PRO A 89 -10.28 -11.53 5.61
N SER A 90 -9.38 -11.20 4.68
CA SER A 90 -8.58 -12.19 3.95
C SER A 90 -7.56 -12.89 4.84
N ALA A 91 -6.97 -12.18 5.81
CA ALA A 91 -6.11 -12.77 6.82
C ALA A 91 -6.91 -13.68 7.78
N GLU A 92 -8.09 -13.25 8.22
CA GLU A 92 -8.94 -14.05 9.11
C GLU A 92 -9.44 -15.35 8.47
N LYS A 93 -9.72 -15.35 7.16
CA LYS A 93 -10.11 -16.55 6.41
C LYS A 93 -9.03 -17.64 6.41
N GLN A 94 -7.77 -17.33 6.73
CA GLN A 94 -6.70 -18.32 6.86
C GLN A 94 -6.75 -19.12 8.17
N GLY A 95 -7.69 -18.81 9.08
CA GLY A 95 -8.04 -19.67 10.23
C GLY A 95 -7.60 -19.15 11.60
N GLU A 96 -6.80 -18.08 11.65
CA GLU A 96 -6.16 -17.60 12.88
C GLU A 96 -6.57 -16.15 13.21
N HIS A 97 -7.84 -15.95 13.55
CA HIS A 97 -8.44 -14.63 13.80
C HIS A 97 -7.65 -13.79 14.84
N HIS A 98 -7.26 -14.40 15.97
CA HIS A 98 -6.50 -13.69 17.00
C HIS A 98 -5.09 -13.29 16.53
N ILE A 99 -4.44 -14.10 15.69
CA ILE A 99 -3.11 -13.80 15.15
C ILE A 99 -3.20 -12.66 14.14
N ALA A 100 -4.24 -12.66 13.29
CA ALA A 100 -4.48 -11.58 12.33
C ALA A 100 -4.68 -10.23 13.04
N ILE A 101 -5.52 -10.18 14.07
CA ILE A 101 -5.73 -8.97 14.87
C ILE A 101 -4.47 -8.57 15.64
N ALA A 102 -3.76 -9.51 16.26
CA ALA A 102 -2.51 -9.22 16.97
C ALA A 102 -1.43 -8.66 16.02
N GLY A 103 -1.34 -9.20 14.80
CA GLY A 103 -0.46 -8.70 13.74
C GLY A 103 -0.83 -7.28 13.31
N LEU A 104 -2.12 -7.01 13.08
CA LEU A 104 -2.62 -5.66 12.77
C LEU A 104 -2.26 -4.66 13.88
N MET A 105 -2.58 -4.98 15.13
CA MET A 105 -2.33 -4.10 16.29
C MET A 105 -0.83 -3.85 16.49
N THR A 106 -0.01 -4.88 16.32
CA THR A 106 1.45 -4.77 16.42
C THR A 106 2.02 -3.92 15.30
N GLY A 107 1.55 -4.10 14.06
CA GLY A 107 1.92 -3.26 12.91
C GLY A 107 1.56 -1.80 13.14
N MET A 108 0.33 -1.52 13.62
CA MET A 108 -0.10 -0.18 13.98
C MET A 108 0.77 0.44 15.08
N ALA A 109 1.13 -0.33 16.11
CA ALA A 109 1.98 0.12 17.20
C ALA A 109 3.41 0.45 16.72
N ILE A 110 4.01 -0.41 15.87
CA ILE A 110 5.33 -0.16 15.28
C ILE A 110 5.31 1.14 14.45
N MET A 111 4.28 1.33 13.64
CA MET A 111 4.13 2.56 12.84
C MET A 111 3.95 3.79 13.72
N ALA A 112 3.12 3.72 14.77
CA ALA A 112 2.92 4.82 15.71
C ALA A 112 4.22 5.19 16.43
N ILE A 113 5.00 4.21 16.88
CA ILE A 113 6.31 4.45 17.52
C ILE A 113 7.29 5.06 16.50
N SER A 114 7.33 4.54 15.27
CA SER A 114 8.20 5.08 14.22
C SER A 114 7.94 6.56 13.95
N LEU A 115 6.67 6.99 13.98
CA LEU A 115 6.29 8.39 13.78
C LEU A 115 6.67 9.32 14.95
N ILE A 116 6.90 8.78 16.15
CA ILE A 116 7.36 9.55 17.31
C ILE A 116 8.89 9.69 17.29
N VAL A 117 9.57 8.66 16.79
CA VAL A 117 11.05 8.59 16.76
C VAL A 117 11.65 9.40 15.61
N ILE A 118 10.94 9.49 14.47
CA ILE A 118 11.33 10.29 13.29
C ILE A 118 10.88 11.74 13.48
#